data_AF-A0A146MFN5-F1
#
_entry.id   AF-A0A146MFN5-F1
#
_cell.length_a   1.000
_cell.length_b   1.000
_cell.length_c   1.000
_cell.angle_alpha   90.00
_cell.angle_beta   90.00
_cell.angle_gamma   90.00
#
_symmetry.space_group_name_H-M   'P 1'
#
loop_
_entity.id
_entity.type
_entity.pdbx_description
1 polymer ?
#
loop_
_entity_poly.entity_id
_entity_poly.type
_entity_poly.pdbx_seq_one_letter_code
_entity_poly.pdbx_strand_id
1 'polypeptide(L)'
;KSNYVSISKIIEVLMRHLTTEDQRDTCASCLLLYTLENAGEHVPPIQIVLLKGLLLPLRKDVQLNDQCRIVGVLLQTALKSKDPLCQTSSAVLLASLVNKCQDDNVLRGILSLIEKEIDGGVKSEHPAESVVTLSWIVKSLILRSHVLASVWLKMLIRLLGHSTISMDAANGFKTILAESAELSSINFCSERLLFKQWVFQWIFDDQLATLFNSGDENSKKAAALAITYIVIAVPASLVVSQISKLIKVFVLCFDSKNAEVIAATLEVLSSLLSTGEKVFEEYIDTFIPRFLECSSSGSMIVRMNALDCIYYYGKFQESRLIPYKNKVIQELLRSLDDPKRLVRQKAARARSRWFLVGTTDDR
;
A
#
# COMPACT_ATOMS: atom_id res chain seq x y z
N LYS A 1 4.02 25.51 10.50
CA LYS A 1 4.00 24.54 9.38
C LYS A 1 2.81 24.75 8.42
N SER A 2 1.63 25.18 8.87
CA SER A 2 0.43 25.33 8.02
C SER A 2 0.56 26.35 6.86
N ASN A 3 1.14 27.53 7.10
CA ASN A 3 1.05 28.64 6.13
C ASN A 3 1.77 28.37 4.80
N TYR A 4 2.99 27.82 4.82
CA TYR A 4 3.72 27.55 3.58
C TYR A 4 3.20 26.33 2.79
N VAL A 5 2.53 25.37 3.46
CA VAL A 5 1.84 24.27 2.76
C VAL A 5 0.65 24.83 1.98
N SER A 6 -0.11 25.75 2.57
CA SER A 6 -1.20 26.44 1.86
C SER A 6 -0.68 27.27 0.68
N ILE A 7 0.43 27.99 0.86
CA ILE A 7 1.08 28.73 -0.24
C ILE A 7 1.51 27.78 -1.36
N SER A 8 2.16 26.66 -1.03
CA SER A 8 2.55 25.64 -2.01
C SER A 8 1.34 25.13 -2.82
N LYS A 9 0.20 24.89 -2.19
CA LYS A 9 -1.03 24.48 -2.89
C LYS A 9 -1.57 25.58 -3.82
N ILE A 10 -1.47 26.85 -3.43
CA ILE A 10 -1.84 27.97 -4.29
C ILE A 10 -0.93 28.01 -5.51
N ILE A 11 0.39 27.92 -5.31
CA ILE A 11 1.37 27.85 -6.42
C ILE A 11 1.04 26.67 -7.33
N GLU A 12 0.73 25.50 -6.76
CA GLU A 12 0.37 24.31 -7.53
C GLU A 12 -0.83 24.56 -8.45
N VAL A 13 -1.89 25.19 -7.92
CA VAL A 13 -3.09 25.54 -8.70
C VAL A 13 -2.76 26.56 -9.80
N LEU A 14 -1.97 27.59 -9.49
CA LEU A 14 -1.58 28.60 -10.47
C LEU A 14 -0.79 27.96 -11.61
N MET A 15 0.24 27.18 -11.28
CA MET A 15 1.09 26.52 -12.26
C MET A 15 0.30 25.59 -13.19
N ARG A 16 -0.75 24.90 -12.74
CA ARG A 16 -1.60 24.06 -13.60
C ARG A 16 -2.29 24.83 -14.73
N HIS A 17 -2.59 26.11 -14.51
CA HIS A 17 -3.30 26.95 -15.49
C HIS A 17 -2.36 27.68 -16.45
N LEU A 18 -1.05 27.63 -16.20
CA LEU A 18 -0.04 28.22 -17.07
C LEU A 18 0.18 27.40 -18.34
N THR A 19 0.59 28.10 -19.41
CA THR A 19 1.09 27.47 -20.63
C THR A 19 2.46 26.83 -20.38
N THR A 20 2.93 25.96 -21.28
CA THR A 20 4.28 25.37 -21.16
C THR A 20 5.38 26.44 -21.11
N GLU A 21 5.24 27.50 -21.90
CA GLU A 21 6.18 28.62 -21.93
C GLU A 21 6.18 29.38 -20.60
N ASP A 22 5.00 29.77 -20.10
CA ASP A 22 4.87 30.44 -18.81
C ASP A 22 5.38 29.58 -17.65
N GLN A 23 5.14 28.26 -17.68
CA GLN A 23 5.69 27.34 -16.68
C GLN A 23 7.21 27.31 -16.71
N ARG A 24 7.81 27.30 -17.91
CA ARG A 24 9.27 27.31 -18.10
C ARG A 24 9.87 28.60 -17.55
N ASP A 25 9.30 29.75 -17.91
CA ASP A 25 9.82 31.07 -17.51
C ASP A 25 9.65 31.31 -16.01
N THR A 26 8.51 30.88 -15.44
CA THR A 26 8.27 30.92 -14.00
C THR A 26 9.28 30.04 -13.27
N CYS A 27 9.53 28.81 -13.76
CA CYS A 27 10.53 27.94 -13.15
C CYS A 27 11.94 28.51 -13.23
N ALA A 28 12.35 29.03 -14.39
CA ALA A 28 13.66 29.63 -14.55
C ALA A 28 13.85 30.80 -13.56
N SER A 29 12.86 31.68 -13.46
CA SER A 29 12.89 32.84 -12.56
C SER A 29 12.92 32.42 -11.08
N CYS A 30 12.06 31.48 -10.69
CA CYS A 30 12.00 31.02 -9.30
C CYS A 30 13.22 30.19 -8.90
N LEU A 31 13.72 29.31 -9.77
CA LEU A 31 14.89 28.47 -9.47
C LEU A 31 16.17 29.28 -9.30
N LEU A 32 16.30 30.41 -10.00
CA LEU A 32 17.36 31.40 -9.76
C LEU A 32 17.28 31.99 -8.35
N LEU A 33 16.08 32.23 -7.81
CA LEU A 33 15.89 32.69 -6.43
C LEU A 33 16.12 31.59 -5.39
N TYR A 34 16.04 30.33 -5.80
CA TYR A 34 16.28 29.16 -4.96
C TYR A 34 17.75 28.79 -4.85
N THR A 35 18.69 29.61 -5.36
CA THR A 35 20.14 29.33 -5.44
C THR A 35 20.51 28.20 -4.50
N LEU A 36 20.55 26.98 -5.06
CA LEU A 36 20.88 25.75 -4.34
C LEU A 36 22.37 25.76 -3.98
N GLU A 37 22.92 26.93 -3.64
CA GLU A 37 24.31 27.33 -3.53
C GLU A 37 25.06 26.45 -2.54
N ASN A 38 24.35 25.90 -1.55
CA ASN A 38 24.96 24.96 -0.61
C ASN A 38 24.38 23.56 -0.83
N ALA A 39 24.87 22.87 -1.87
CA ALA A 39 24.62 21.44 -2.12
C ALA A 39 25.18 20.50 -1.01
N GLY A 40 25.50 21.04 0.16
CA GLY A 40 25.98 20.34 1.35
C GLY A 40 25.40 20.86 2.67
N GLU A 41 24.57 21.91 2.68
CA GLU A 41 23.89 22.41 3.89
C GLU A 41 22.39 22.17 3.79
N HIS A 42 21.76 21.86 4.93
CA HIS A 42 20.34 21.51 5.02
C HIS A 42 19.44 22.52 4.28
N VAL A 43 18.79 22.06 3.21
CA VAL A 43 17.77 22.88 2.51
C VAL A 43 16.62 23.17 3.48
N PRO A 44 16.27 24.45 3.74
CA PRO A 44 15.19 24.80 4.64
C PRO A 44 13.87 24.13 4.25
N PRO A 45 13.08 23.62 5.21
CA PRO A 45 11.81 22.94 4.91
C PRO A 45 10.83 23.70 4.03
N ILE A 46 10.79 25.03 4.21
CA ILE A 46 9.94 25.91 3.41
C ILE A 46 10.29 25.84 1.93
N GLN A 47 11.59 25.74 1.58
CA GLN A 47 12.03 25.74 0.19
C GLN A 47 11.58 24.48 -0.54
N ILE A 48 11.72 23.31 0.09
CA ILE A 48 11.27 22.03 -0.48
C ILE A 48 9.76 22.00 -0.70
N VAL A 49 8.99 22.54 0.25
CA VAL A 49 7.53 22.56 0.14
C VAL A 49 7.06 23.52 -0.95
N LEU A 50 7.67 24.70 -1.08
CA LEU A 50 7.35 25.63 -2.16
C LEU A 50 7.80 25.08 -3.52
N LEU A 51 8.96 24.41 -3.58
CA LEU A 51 9.43 23.69 -4.76
C LEU A 51 8.44 22.59 -5.19
N LYS A 52 7.77 21.94 -4.22
CA LYS A 52 6.67 21.01 -4.51
C LYS A 52 5.54 21.70 -5.27
N GLY A 53 5.12 22.88 -4.81
CA GLY A 53 4.09 23.66 -5.51
C GLY A 53 4.48 24.03 -6.94
N LEU A 54 5.75 24.35 -7.16
CA LEU A 54 6.29 24.77 -8.46
C LEU A 54 6.44 23.59 -9.44
N LEU A 55 7.08 22.50 -9.01
CA LEU A 55 7.53 21.43 -9.91
C LEU A 55 6.50 20.31 -10.12
N LEU A 56 5.63 20.06 -9.12
CA LEU A 56 4.66 18.99 -9.19
C LEU A 56 3.69 19.12 -10.39
N PRO A 57 3.10 20.29 -10.68
CA PRO A 57 2.17 20.48 -11.80
C PRO A 57 2.87 20.87 -13.12
N LEU A 58 4.17 20.63 -13.28
CA LEU A 58 4.82 20.89 -14.57
C LEU A 58 4.29 19.96 -15.65
N ARG A 59 4.04 20.51 -16.84
CA ARG A 59 3.76 19.73 -18.04
C ARG A 59 5.01 18.97 -18.48
N LYS A 60 4.81 17.88 -19.22
CA LYS A 60 5.89 16.93 -19.60
C LYS A 60 6.92 17.52 -20.56
N ASP A 61 6.54 18.56 -21.29
CA ASP A 61 7.31 19.31 -22.29
C ASP A 61 8.11 20.48 -21.69
N VAL A 62 7.95 20.77 -20.39
CA VAL A 62 8.79 21.76 -19.70
C VAL A 62 10.17 21.15 -19.43
N GLN A 63 11.18 21.70 -20.09
CA GLN A 63 12.58 21.37 -19.83
C GLN A 63 13.11 22.17 -18.64
N LEU A 64 13.76 21.46 -17.70
CA LEU A 64 14.40 22.05 -16.52
C LEU A 64 15.91 22.15 -16.75
N ASN A 65 16.45 23.36 -16.81
CA ASN A 65 17.87 23.60 -17.09
C ASN A 65 18.81 22.92 -16.07
N ASP A 66 18.41 22.84 -14.79
CA ASP A 66 19.21 22.28 -13.69
C ASP A 66 18.68 20.92 -13.18
N GLN A 67 18.06 20.11 -14.06
CA GLN A 67 17.38 18.88 -13.66
C GLN A 67 18.24 17.94 -12.79
N CYS A 68 19.51 17.74 -13.15
CA CYS A 68 20.42 16.87 -12.39
C CYS A 68 20.66 17.38 -10.96
N ARG A 69 20.84 18.69 -10.79
CA ARG A 69 21.05 19.33 -9.48
C ARG A 69 19.78 19.25 -8.63
N ILE A 70 18.62 19.51 -9.23
CA ILE A 70 17.32 19.40 -8.56
C ILE A 70 17.10 17.96 -8.08
N VAL A 71 17.32 16.97 -8.94
CA VAL A 71 17.21 15.55 -8.57
C VAL A 71 18.16 15.21 -7.42
N GLY A 72 19.42 15.66 -7.48
CA GLY A 72 20.39 15.45 -6.41
C GLY A 72 19.94 16.02 -5.06
N VAL A 73 19.45 17.25 -5.04
CA VAL A 73 18.94 17.91 -3.81
C VAL A 73 17.72 17.20 -3.26
N LEU A 74 16.76 16.86 -4.11
CA LEU A 74 15.56 16.14 -3.69
C LEU A 74 15.91 14.75 -3.14
N LEU A 75 16.87 14.06 -3.74
CA LEU A 75 17.31 12.73 -3.32
C LEU A 75 18.01 12.79 -1.95
N GLN A 76 18.94 13.72 -1.75
CA GLN A 76 19.57 13.93 -0.44
C GLN A 76 18.53 14.31 0.63
N THR A 77 17.56 15.17 0.28
CA THR A 77 16.50 15.59 1.21
C THR A 77 15.55 14.43 1.56
N ALA A 78 15.16 13.62 0.57
CA ALA A 78 14.30 12.45 0.77
C ALA A 78 14.93 11.45 1.73
N LEU A 79 16.26 11.25 1.63
CA LEU A 79 16.98 10.23 2.39
C LEU A 79 17.53 10.70 3.74
N LYS A 80 17.86 11.99 3.90
CA LYS A 80 18.64 12.47 5.07
C LYS A 80 17.98 13.60 5.86
N SER A 81 16.88 14.18 5.39
CA SER A 81 16.21 15.26 6.13
C SER A 81 15.65 14.74 7.46
N LYS A 82 15.66 15.58 8.50
CA LYS A 82 15.00 15.28 9.79
C LYS A 82 13.52 15.69 9.83
N ASP A 83 13.02 16.39 8.81
CA ASP A 83 11.63 16.81 8.73
C ASP A 83 10.83 15.87 7.81
N PRO A 84 9.86 15.08 8.35
CA PRO A 84 9.10 14.09 7.58
C PRO A 84 8.34 14.68 6.39
N LEU A 85 7.90 15.95 6.52
CA LEU A 85 7.22 16.66 5.44
C LEU A 85 8.15 16.87 4.24
N CYS A 86 9.43 17.20 4.49
CA CYS A 86 10.43 17.41 3.46
C CYS A 86 10.88 16.11 2.83
N GLN A 87 11.07 15.08 3.63
CA GLN A 87 11.37 13.72 3.14
C GLN A 87 10.29 13.28 2.14
N THR A 88 9.02 13.33 2.57
CA THR A 88 7.87 12.92 1.76
C THR A 88 7.69 13.80 0.53
N SER A 89 7.77 15.12 0.69
CA SER A 89 7.62 16.06 -0.44
C SER A 89 8.69 15.84 -1.51
N SER A 90 9.92 15.54 -1.09
CA SER A 90 11.03 15.28 -2.01
C SER A 90 10.87 13.95 -2.73
N ALA A 91 10.48 12.88 -2.02
CA ALA A 91 10.19 11.58 -2.64
C ALA A 91 9.05 11.66 -3.67
N VAL A 92 7.99 12.39 -3.35
CA VAL A 92 6.87 12.63 -4.28
C VAL A 92 7.30 13.45 -5.50
N LEU A 93 8.11 14.49 -5.31
CA LEU A 93 8.64 15.28 -6.42
C LEU A 93 9.54 14.45 -7.34
N LEU A 94 10.46 13.65 -6.77
CA LEU A 94 11.29 12.73 -7.54
C LEU A 94 10.42 11.77 -8.36
N ALA A 95 9.40 11.18 -7.75
CA ALA A 95 8.45 10.31 -8.43
C ALA A 95 7.71 11.03 -9.56
N SER A 96 7.30 12.29 -9.37
CA SER A 96 6.67 13.09 -10.42
C SER A 96 7.63 13.38 -11.57
N LEU A 97 8.88 13.74 -11.29
CA LEU A 97 9.91 13.95 -12.32
C LEU A 97 10.20 12.66 -13.09
N VAL A 98 10.34 11.53 -12.40
CA VAL A 98 10.47 10.20 -13.02
C VAL A 98 9.23 9.86 -13.84
N ASN A 99 8.03 10.24 -13.41
CA ASN A 99 6.81 9.92 -14.16
C ASN A 99 6.74 10.69 -15.48
N LYS A 100 7.13 11.97 -15.44
CA LYS A 100 7.02 12.93 -16.54
C LYS A 100 8.22 12.96 -17.48
N CYS A 101 9.35 12.35 -17.11
CA CYS A 101 10.54 12.30 -17.95
C CYS A 101 10.29 11.53 -19.27
N GLN A 102 10.36 12.25 -20.38
CA GLN A 102 10.08 11.74 -21.73
C GLN A 102 11.29 11.05 -22.38
N ASP A 103 12.51 11.49 -22.08
CA ASP A 103 13.75 10.91 -22.61
C ASP A 103 14.17 9.69 -21.77
N ASP A 104 14.21 8.51 -22.39
CA ASP A 104 14.55 7.24 -21.71
C ASP A 104 16.01 7.20 -21.24
N ASN A 105 16.94 7.84 -21.96
CA ASN A 105 18.35 7.89 -21.55
C ASN A 105 18.52 8.75 -20.30
N VAL A 106 17.88 9.93 -20.28
CA VAL A 106 17.87 10.81 -19.10
C VAL A 106 17.19 10.11 -17.93
N LEU A 107 16.05 9.44 -18.17
CA LEU A 107 15.35 8.67 -17.15
C LEU A 107 16.24 7.58 -16.55
N ARG A 108 16.95 6.80 -17.37
CA ARG A 108 17.87 5.76 -16.90
C ARG A 108 19.00 6.35 -16.06
N GLY A 109 19.53 7.51 -16.45
CA GLY A 109 20.53 8.23 -15.65
C GLY A 109 19.99 8.63 -14.27
N ILE A 110 18.79 9.19 -14.21
CA ILE A 110 18.11 9.55 -12.96
C ILE A 110 17.86 8.31 -12.09
N LEU A 111 17.32 7.23 -12.68
CA LEU A 111 17.04 5.99 -11.98
C LEU A 111 18.31 5.34 -11.42
N SER A 112 19.41 5.35 -12.20
CA SER A 112 20.71 4.83 -11.74
C SER A 112 21.26 5.61 -10.54
N LEU A 113 21.12 6.94 -10.55
CA LEU A 113 21.52 7.77 -9.41
C LEU A 113 20.66 7.46 -8.17
N ILE A 114 19.34 7.34 -8.34
CA ILE A 114 18.42 7.00 -7.26
C ILE A 114 18.72 5.62 -6.69
N GLU A 115 18.92 4.61 -7.53
CA GLU A 115 19.23 3.23 -7.13
C GLU A 115 20.50 3.19 -6.27
N LYS A 116 21.57 3.88 -6.70
CA LYS A 116 22.82 3.97 -5.96
C LYS A 116 22.64 4.58 -4.56
N GLU A 117 21.88 5.67 -4.44
CA GLU A 117 21.67 6.32 -3.14
C GLU A 117 20.73 5.50 -2.23
N ILE A 118 19.73 4.81 -2.79
CA ILE A 118 18.87 3.88 -2.04
C ILE A 118 19.71 2.71 -1.51
N ASP A 119 20.59 2.12 -2.32
CA ASP A 119 21.47 1.02 -1.88
C ASP A 119 22.42 1.43 -0.75
N GLY A 120 22.89 2.67 -0.77
CA GLY A 120 23.65 3.26 0.33
C GLY A 120 22.78 3.52 1.57
N GLY A 121 21.59 4.08 1.37
CA GLY A 121 20.67 4.44 2.44
C GLY A 121 20.09 3.24 3.20
N VAL A 122 19.82 2.12 2.50
CA VAL A 122 19.39 0.85 3.14
C VAL A 122 20.44 0.31 4.12
N LYS A 123 21.72 0.65 3.94
CA LYS A 123 22.83 0.25 4.82
C LYS A 123 23.16 1.31 5.88
N SER A 124 22.42 2.41 5.92
CA SER A 124 22.67 3.54 6.82
C SER A 124 21.94 3.41 8.17
N GLU A 125 22.11 4.40 9.05
CA GLU A 125 21.39 4.48 10.34
C GLU A 125 19.88 4.69 10.17
N HIS A 126 19.44 5.21 9.02
CA HIS A 126 18.04 5.55 8.72
C HIS A 126 17.58 4.89 7.40
N PRO A 127 17.38 3.55 7.40
CA PRO A 127 17.09 2.82 6.17
C PRO A 127 15.63 2.91 5.70
N ALA A 128 14.70 3.32 6.57
CA ALA A 128 13.27 3.41 6.25
C ALA A 128 12.97 4.47 5.17
N GLU A 129 13.69 5.58 5.18
CA GLU A 129 13.60 6.68 4.20
C GLU A 129 13.90 6.20 2.78
N SER A 130 14.82 5.23 2.66
CA SER A 130 15.16 4.60 1.39
C SER A 130 13.99 3.78 0.85
N VAL A 131 13.26 3.10 1.73
CA VAL A 131 12.05 2.34 1.37
C VAL A 131 10.92 3.27 0.94
N VAL A 132 10.72 4.39 1.65
CA VAL A 132 9.71 5.40 1.28
C VAL A 132 10.00 5.95 -0.11
N THR A 133 11.26 6.35 -0.36
CA THR A 133 11.70 6.86 -1.67
C THR A 133 11.50 5.81 -2.76
N LEU A 134 11.98 4.57 -2.52
CA LEU A 134 11.80 3.44 -3.43
C LEU A 134 10.33 3.22 -3.79
N SER A 135 9.44 3.26 -2.81
CA SER A 135 7.99 3.04 -2.99
C SER A 135 7.36 4.07 -3.92
N TRP A 136 7.75 5.35 -3.76
CA TRP A 136 7.28 6.43 -4.64
C TRP A 136 7.82 6.29 -6.08
N ILE A 137 9.06 5.86 -6.26
CA ILE A 137 9.62 5.59 -7.60
C ILE A 137 8.96 4.39 -8.26
N VAL A 138 8.76 3.29 -7.53
CA VAL A 138 8.02 2.12 -8.02
C VAL A 138 6.62 2.52 -8.46
N LYS A 139 5.89 3.28 -7.63
CA LYS A 139 4.57 3.81 -7.98
C LYS A 139 4.60 4.63 -9.27
N SER A 140 5.56 5.53 -9.40
CA SER A 140 5.74 6.36 -10.59
C SER A 140 5.92 5.54 -11.86
N LEU A 141 6.82 4.54 -11.82
CA LEU A 141 7.11 3.65 -12.95
C LEU A 141 5.90 2.80 -13.34
N ILE A 142 5.16 2.29 -12.36
CA ILE A 142 3.94 1.51 -12.56
C ILE A 142 2.85 2.38 -13.22
N LEU A 143 2.58 3.57 -12.68
CA LEU A 143 1.55 4.48 -13.19
C LEU A 143 1.82 4.93 -14.63
N ARG A 144 3.09 5.02 -15.05
CA ARG A 144 3.46 5.31 -16.44
C ARG A 144 3.61 4.07 -17.34
N SER A 145 3.37 2.86 -16.83
CA SER A 145 3.64 1.58 -17.52
C SER A 145 5.06 1.45 -18.06
N HIS A 146 6.06 1.85 -17.28
CA HIS A 146 7.45 1.72 -17.70
C HIS A 146 7.93 0.27 -17.64
N VAL A 147 8.80 -0.14 -18.58
CA VAL A 147 9.36 -1.50 -18.61
C VAL A 147 10.20 -1.84 -17.37
N LEU A 148 10.78 -0.83 -16.71
CA LEU A 148 11.56 -1.02 -15.48
C LEU A 148 10.68 -1.12 -14.20
N ALA A 149 9.37 -0.97 -14.31
CA ALA A 149 8.47 -1.07 -13.14
C ALA A 149 8.62 -2.40 -12.41
N SER A 150 8.72 -3.51 -13.15
CA SER A 150 8.92 -4.84 -12.58
C SER A 150 10.29 -5.00 -11.89
N VAL A 151 11.35 -4.39 -12.44
CA VAL A 151 12.70 -4.42 -11.86
C VAL A 151 12.72 -3.71 -10.50
N TRP A 152 12.16 -2.51 -10.45
CA TRP A 152 12.10 -1.72 -9.23
C TRP A 152 11.15 -2.33 -8.19
N LEU A 153 10.03 -2.91 -8.63
CA LEU A 153 9.13 -3.64 -7.73
C LEU A 153 9.80 -4.90 -7.15
N LYS A 154 10.63 -5.62 -7.93
CA LYS A 154 11.47 -6.73 -7.40
C LYS A 154 12.45 -6.24 -6.35
N MET A 155 13.02 -5.04 -6.50
CA MET A 155 13.90 -4.45 -5.49
C MET A 155 13.17 -4.25 -4.17
N LEU A 156 11.93 -3.72 -4.19
CA LEU A 156 11.10 -3.60 -2.99
C LEU A 156 10.75 -4.97 -2.37
N ILE A 157 10.45 -5.98 -3.20
CA ILE A 157 10.20 -7.35 -2.72
C ILE A 157 11.41 -7.92 -1.97
N ARG A 158 12.64 -7.68 -2.45
CA ARG A 158 13.86 -8.13 -1.76
C ARG A 158 13.98 -7.54 -0.36
N LEU A 159 13.53 -6.29 -0.16
CA LEU A 159 13.59 -5.61 1.14
C LEU A 159 12.60 -6.20 2.17
N LEU A 160 11.60 -6.99 1.75
CA LEU A 160 10.77 -7.75 2.68
C LEU A 160 11.58 -8.78 3.48
N GLY A 161 12.72 -9.22 2.93
CA GLY A 161 13.67 -10.10 3.60
C GLY A 161 14.70 -9.38 4.50
N HIS A 162 14.64 -8.05 4.62
CA HIS A 162 15.61 -7.29 5.38
C HIS A 162 15.30 -7.32 6.88
N SER A 163 16.33 -7.48 7.71
CA SER A 163 16.18 -7.68 9.16
C SER A 163 15.49 -6.52 9.88
N THR A 164 15.72 -5.28 9.43
CA THR A 164 15.24 -4.06 10.11
C THR A 164 14.11 -3.32 9.42
N ILE A 165 13.97 -3.43 8.09
CA ILE A 165 13.03 -2.62 7.28
C ILE A 165 12.00 -3.46 6.54
N SER A 166 11.86 -4.74 6.88
CA SER A 166 10.88 -5.65 6.25
C SER A 166 9.45 -5.10 6.35
N MET A 167 9.06 -4.58 7.51
CA MET A 167 7.73 -3.98 7.71
C MET A 167 7.56 -2.66 6.95
N ASP A 168 8.60 -1.82 6.86
CA ASP A 168 8.57 -0.62 6.03
C ASP A 168 8.39 -0.99 4.55
N ALA A 169 9.07 -2.05 4.09
CA ALA A 169 8.95 -2.55 2.72
C ALA A 169 7.52 -3.05 2.44
N ALA A 170 6.90 -3.73 3.42
CA ALA A 170 5.50 -4.12 3.34
C ALA A 170 4.57 -2.91 3.24
N ASN A 171 4.79 -1.87 4.05
CA ASN A 171 4.07 -0.61 3.98
C ASN A 171 4.28 0.14 2.65
N GLY A 172 5.40 -0.09 1.96
CA GLY A 172 5.65 0.42 0.61
C GLY A 172 4.57 0.01 -0.39
N PHE A 173 4.02 -1.22 -0.29
CA PHE A 173 2.92 -1.67 -1.14
C PHE A 173 1.64 -0.85 -0.90
N LYS A 174 1.35 -0.46 0.35
CA LYS A 174 0.24 0.43 0.67
C LYS A 174 0.38 1.78 -0.04
N THR A 175 1.59 2.35 -0.04
CA THR A 175 1.90 3.61 -0.76
C THR A 175 1.71 3.44 -2.26
N ILE A 176 2.23 2.36 -2.84
CA ILE A 176 2.12 2.07 -4.28
C ILE A 176 0.66 1.98 -4.71
N LEU A 177 -0.16 1.23 -3.96
CA LEU A 177 -1.54 0.88 -4.32
C LEU A 177 -2.59 1.95 -3.96
N ALA A 178 -2.23 2.93 -3.14
CA ALA A 178 -3.11 4.05 -2.82
C ALA A 178 -3.38 4.94 -4.05
N GLU A 179 -4.53 5.61 -4.09
CA GLU A 179 -4.73 6.74 -5.01
C GLU A 179 -3.74 7.87 -4.69
N SER A 180 -3.35 8.67 -5.68
CA SER A 180 -2.46 9.82 -5.46
C SER A 180 -2.86 10.98 -6.35
N ALA A 181 -3.31 12.07 -5.72
CA ALA A 181 -3.54 13.32 -6.43
C ALA A 181 -2.22 13.89 -6.99
N GLU A 182 -1.10 13.67 -6.31
CA GLU A 182 0.21 14.15 -6.74
C GLU A 182 0.69 13.51 -8.04
N LEU A 183 0.49 12.20 -8.20
CA LEU A 183 0.86 11.44 -9.40
C LEU A 183 -0.36 11.17 -10.30
N SER A 184 -1.18 12.19 -10.54
CA SER A 184 -2.38 12.10 -11.38
C SER A 184 -2.30 12.97 -12.64
N SER A 185 -3.27 12.79 -13.54
CA SER A 185 -3.42 13.64 -14.73
C SER A 185 -3.57 15.14 -14.41
N ILE A 186 -4.08 15.50 -13.22
CA ILE A 186 -4.22 16.89 -12.76
C ILE A 186 -2.85 17.59 -12.69
N ASN A 187 -1.79 16.83 -12.38
CA ASN A 187 -0.41 17.29 -12.33
C ASN A 187 0.39 16.83 -13.56
N PHE A 188 -0.31 16.60 -14.69
CA PHE A 188 0.26 16.18 -15.96
C PHE A 188 1.09 14.89 -15.89
N CYS A 189 0.86 14.04 -14.89
CA CYS A 189 1.48 12.72 -14.80
C CYS A 189 0.76 11.74 -15.74
N SER A 190 1.49 10.73 -16.20
CA SER A 190 0.94 9.52 -16.80
C SER A 190 0.32 8.66 -15.70
N GLU A 191 -0.97 8.36 -15.84
CA GLU A 191 -1.75 7.59 -14.87
C GLU A 191 -2.50 6.47 -15.58
N ARG A 192 -2.33 5.24 -15.10
CA ARG A 192 -2.94 4.04 -15.67
C ARG A 192 -3.98 3.50 -14.71
N LEU A 193 -5.24 3.44 -15.14
CA LEU A 193 -6.36 3.07 -14.28
C LEU A 193 -6.24 1.66 -13.67
N LEU A 194 -5.72 0.69 -14.44
CA LEU A 194 -5.64 -0.71 -14.02
C LEU A 194 -4.31 -1.08 -13.36
N PHE A 195 -3.60 -0.11 -12.79
CA PHE A 195 -2.28 -0.35 -12.22
C PHE A 195 -2.30 -1.32 -11.02
N LYS A 196 -3.38 -1.30 -10.22
CA LYS A 196 -3.54 -2.21 -9.07
C LYS A 196 -3.69 -3.65 -9.53
N GLN A 197 -4.48 -3.88 -10.58
CA GLN A 197 -4.67 -5.18 -11.22
C GLN A 197 -3.37 -5.67 -11.85
N TRP A 198 -2.59 -4.78 -12.47
CA TRP A 198 -1.26 -5.12 -12.99
C TRP A 198 -0.32 -5.61 -11.89
N VAL A 199 -0.24 -4.89 -10.75
CA VAL A 199 0.58 -5.31 -9.59
C VAL A 199 0.11 -6.67 -9.06
N PHE A 200 -1.19 -6.85 -8.87
CA PHE A 200 -1.77 -8.11 -8.43
C PHE A 200 -1.37 -9.26 -9.36
N GLN A 201 -1.65 -9.13 -10.66
CA GLN A 201 -1.41 -10.21 -11.61
C GLN A 201 0.07 -10.59 -11.67
N TRP A 202 0.95 -9.58 -11.76
CA TRP A 202 2.38 -9.80 -11.84
C TRP A 202 2.96 -10.47 -10.59
N ILE A 203 2.47 -10.10 -9.39
CA ILE A 203 2.88 -10.76 -8.14
C ILE A 203 2.41 -12.22 -8.11
N PHE A 204 1.16 -12.47 -8.48
CA PHE A 204 0.51 -13.78 -8.33
C PHE A 204 0.91 -14.81 -9.38
N ASP A 205 1.36 -14.35 -10.54
CA ASP A 205 1.88 -15.21 -11.59
C ASP A 205 3.34 -15.57 -11.32
N ASP A 206 4.18 -14.59 -10.96
CA ASP A 206 5.64 -14.78 -11.01
C ASP A 206 6.37 -14.68 -9.67
N GLN A 207 5.81 -14.01 -8.65
CA GLN A 207 6.55 -13.65 -7.43
C GLN A 207 6.00 -14.26 -6.14
N LEU A 208 4.81 -14.86 -6.18
CA LEU A 208 4.12 -15.33 -5.00
C LEU A 208 4.92 -16.41 -4.25
N ALA A 209 5.55 -17.34 -4.97
CA ALA A 209 6.43 -18.35 -4.39
C ALA A 209 7.64 -17.73 -3.65
N THR A 210 8.23 -16.68 -4.21
CA THR A 210 9.34 -15.94 -3.58
C THR A 210 8.89 -15.27 -2.29
N LEU A 211 7.68 -14.68 -2.28
CA LEU A 211 7.10 -14.07 -1.09
C LEU A 211 6.81 -15.12 0.00
N PHE A 212 6.33 -16.30 -0.39
CA PHE A 212 6.00 -17.39 0.54
C PHE A 212 7.20 -18.08 1.16
N ASN A 213 8.25 -18.29 0.38
CA ASN A 213 9.46 -18.95 0.83
C ASN A 213 10.44 -17.98 1.50
N SER A 214 9.98 -16.75 1.80
CA SER A 214 10.80 -15.75 2.49
C SER A 214 11.21 -16.25 3.88
N GLY A 215 12.46 -15.94 4.25
CA GLY A 215 13.26 -16.71 5.21
C GLY A 215 12.69 -16.79 6.63
N ASP A 216 13.11 -15.86 7.49
CA ASP A 216 12.78 -15.86 8.91
C ASP A 216 11.32 -15.46 9.17
N GLU A 217 10.87 -15.59 10.42
CA GLU A 217 9.49 -15.30 10.81
C GLU A 217 9.09 -13.85 10.53
N ASN A 218 10.03 -12.89 10.65
CA ASN A 218 9.77 -11.48 10.37
C ASN A 218 9.54 -11.23 8.87
N SER A 219 10.37 -11.81 8.01
CA SER A 219 10.19 -11.70 6.55
C SER A 219 8.84 -12.24 6.10
N LYS A 220 8.42 -13.37 6.69
CA LYS A 220 7.12 -13.98 6.44
C LYS A 220 5.96 -13.07 6.82
N LYS A 221 6.05 -12.38 7.97
CA LYS A 221 5.05 -11.40 8.42
C LYS A 221 4.99 -10.19 7.49
N ALA A 222 6.13 -9.67 7.07
CA ALA A 222 6.19 -8.57 6.10
C ALA A 222 5.59 -8.96 4.74
N ALA A 223 5.94 -10.14 4.21
CA ALA A 223 5.37 -10.66 2.97
C ALA A 223 3.85 -10.85 3.06
N ALA A 224 3.36 -11.41 4.16
CA ALA A 224 1.94 -11.55 4.46
C ALA A 224 1.20 -10.20 4.46
N LEU A 225 1.78 -9.18 5.10
CA LEU A 225 1.21 -7.83 5.11
C LEU A 225 1.20 -7.19 3.71
N ALA A 226 2.29 -7.32 2.95
CA ALA A 226 2.38 -6.83 1.58
C ALA A 226 1.31 -7.45 0.67
N ILE A 227 1.13 -8.77 0.73
CA ILE A 227 0.09 -9.48 -0.03
C ILE A 227 -1.31 -9.02 0.40
N THR A 228 -1.52 -8.80 1.71
CA THR A 228 -2.80 -8.28 2.21
C THR A 228 -3.13 -6.93 1.57
N TYR A 229 -2.18 -5.99 1.49
CA TYR A 229 -2.40 -4.72 0.81
C TYR A 229 -2.70 -4.87 -0.68
N ILE A 230 -2.02 -5.79 -1.37
CA ILE A 230 -2.28 -6.10 -2.79
C ILE A 230 -3.70 -6.64 -2.99
N VAL A 231 -4.15 -7.54 -2.13
CA VAL A 231 -5.48 -8.16 -2.22
C VAL A 231 -6.59 -7.15 -1.95
N ILE A 232 -6.43 -6.25 -0.96
CA ILE A 232 -7.41 -5.19 -0.67
C ILE A 232 -7.54 -4.21 -1.85
N ALA A 233 -6.49 -4.02 -2.63
CA ALA A 233 -6.42 -3.01 -3.67
C ALA A 233 -7.17 -3.39 -4.97
N VAL A 234 -7.61 -4.64 -5.13
CA VAL A 234 -8.24 -5.14 -6.37
C VAL A 234 -9.66 -5.66 -6.14
N PRO A 235 -10.49 -5.76 -7.20
CA PRO A 235 -11.85 -6.30 -7.07
C PRO A 235 -11.86 -7.74 -6.52
N ALA A 236 -12.85 -8.05 -5.70
CA ALA A 236 -13.01 -9.37 -5.07
C ALA A 236 -12.99 -10.52 -6.09
N SER A 237 -13.59 -10.34 -7.27
CA SER A 237 -13.60 -11.35 -8.33
C SER A 237 -12.20 -11.78 -8.79
N LEU A 238 -11.24 -10.84 -8.83
CA LEU A 238 -9.86 -11.15 -9.21
C LEU A 238 -9.16 -11.96 -8.12
N VAL A 239 -9.42 -11.63 -6.85
CA VAL A 239 -8.89 -12.36 -5.68
C VAL A 239 -9.44 -13.78 -5.64
N VAL A 240 -10.75 -13.94 -5.83
CA VAL A 240 -11.45 -15.23 -5.83
C VAL A 240 -10.85 -16.16 -6.89
N SER A 241 -10.48 -15.64 -8.07
CA SER A 241 -9.84 -16.44 -9.12
C SER A 241 -8.49 -17.05 -8.71
N GLN A 242 -7.82 -16.50 -7.70
CA GLN A 242 -6.53 -16.96 -7.19
C GLN A 242 -6.61 -17.50 -5.75
N ILE A 243 -7.81 -17.76 -5.23
CA ILE A 243 -8.03 -18.04 -3.81
C ILE A 243 -7.24 -19.26 -3.31
N SER A 244 -7.10 -20.31 -4.12
CA SER A 244 -6.36 -21.52 -3.77
C SER A 244 -4.89 -21.24 -3.46
N LYS A 245 -4.29 -20.26 -4.15
CA LYS A 245 -2.92 -19.79 -3.88
C LYS A 245 -2.85 -18.94 -2.60
N LEU A 246 -3.96 -18.30 -2.20
CA LEU A 246 -4.01 -17.36 -1.07
C LEU A 246 -4.24 -18.00 0.29
N ILE A 247 -4.77 -19.23 0.35
CA ILE A 247 -5.07 -19.90 1.62
C ILE A 247 -3.86 -19.95 2.54
N LYS A 248 -2.69 -20.31 1.98
CA LYS A 248 -1.43 -20.34 2.74
C LYS A 248 -1.02 -18.94 3.24
N VAL A 249 -1.32 -17.87 2.49
CA VAL A 249 -1.05 -16.49 2.93
C VAL A 249 -1.90 -16.17 4.13
N PHE A 250 -3.21 -16.40 4.02
CA PHE A 250 -4.14 -16.05 5.10
C PHE A 250 -3.83 -16.83 6.37
N VAL A 251 -3.50 -18.11 6.25
CA VAL A 251 -3.01 -18.93 7.38
C VAL A 251 -1.77 -18.29 8.03
N LEU A 252 -0.77 -17.90 7.24
CA LEU A 252 0.43 -17.25 7.75
C LEU A 252 0.12 -15.90 8.42
N CYS A 253 -0.81 -15.11 7.86
CA CYS A 253 -1.28 -13.88 8.47
C CYS A 253 -1.89 -14.12 9.86
N PHE A 254 -2.70 -15.17 10.01
CA PHE A 254 -3.27 -15.56 11.31
C PHE A 254 -2.20 -15.99 12.32
N ASP A 255 -1.20 -16.73 11.85
CA ASP A 255 -0.10 -17.23 12.70
C ASP A 255 0.87 -16.10 13.13
N SER A 256 0.81 -14.92 12.48
CA SER A 256 1.70 -13.79 12.77
C SER A 256 1.60 -13.21 14.18
N LYS A 257 0.49 -13.46 14.89
CA LYS A 257 0.10 -12.85 16.18
C LYS A 257 0.09 -11.31 16.19
N ASN A 258 0.24 -10.66 15.04
CA ASN A 258 0.18 -9.21 14.91
C ASN A 258 -1.29 -8.80 14.67
N ALA A 259 -1.85 -8.01 15.60
CA ALA A 259 -3.25 -7.62 15.55
C ALA A 259 -3.62 -6.79 14.30
N GLU A 260 -2.70 -6.00 13.75
CA GLU A 260 -2.93 -5.21 12.54
C GLU A 260 -3.00 -6.11 11.30
N VAL A 261 -2.06 -7.05 11.17
CA VAL A 261 -2.02 -8.03 10.08
C VAL A 261 -3.28 -8.89 10.09
N ILE A 262 -3.66 -9.38 11.28
CA ILE A 262 -4.87 -10.20 11.45
C ILE A 262 -6.12 -9.38 11.13
N ALA A 263 -6.23 -8.14 11.62
CA ALA A 263 -7.39 -7.28 11.36
C ALA A 263 -7.59 -7.03 9.86
N ALA A 264 -6.53 -6.67 9.14
CA ALA A 264 -6.56 -6.44 7.70
C ALA A 264 -6.90 -7.72 6.92
N THR A 265 -6.36 -8.87 7.35
CA THR A 265 -6.67 -10.18 6.74
C THR A 265 -8.14 -10.56 6.92
N LEU A 266 -8.70 -10.36 8.11
CA LEU A 266 -10.12 -10.62 8.37
C LEU A 266 -11.02 -9.66 7.62
N GLU A 267 -10.63 -8.40 7.43
CA GLU A 267 -11.37 -7.44 6.62
C GLU A 267 -11.48 -7.91 5.16
N VAL A 268 -10.36 -8.34 4.58
CA VAL A 268 -10.31 -8.97 3.25
C VAL A 268 -11.24 -10.18 3.20
N LEU A 269 -11.05 -11.15 4.10
CA LEU A 269 -11.82 -12.39 4.08
C LEU A 269 -13.31 -12.12 4.27
N SER A 270 -13.69 -11.19 5.13
CA SER A 270 -15.09 -10.76 5.31
C SER A 270 -15.68 -10.23 4.00
N SER A 271 -14.95 -9.38 3.28
CA SER A 271 -15.36 -8.86 1.97
C SER A 271 -15.50 -9.99 0.94
N LEU A 272 -14.52 -10.89 0.86
CA LEU A 272 -14.58 -12.02 -0.08
C LEU A 272 -15.72 -12.98 0.26
N LEU A 273 -15.91 -13.34 1.52
CA LEU A 273 -17.00 -14.24 1.93
C LEU A 273 -18.38 -13.65 1.68
N SER A 274 -18.52 -12.33 1.74
CA SER A 274 -19.78 -11.64 1.45
C SER A 274 -20.23 -11.80 -0.01
N THR A 275 -19.32 -12.17 -0.92
CA THR A 275 -19.65 -12.47 -2.32
C THR A 275 -20.38 -13.79 -2.51
N GLY A 276 -20.28 -14.73 -1.56
CA GLY A 276 -20.93 -16.04 -1.64
C GLY A 276 -20.26 -17.04 -2.60
N GLU A 277 -19.01 -16.79 -2.99
CA GLU A 277 -18.27 -17.64 -3.93
C GLU A 277 -18.01 -19.04 -3.35
N LYS A 278 -18.56 -20.08 -3.99
CA LYS A 278 -18.60 -21.47 -3.48
C LYS A 278 -17.23 -22.08 -3.17
N VAL A 279 -16.16 -21.54 -3.76
CA VAL A 279 -14.79 -21.97 -3.50
C VAL A 279 -14.41 -21.89 -2.01
N PHE A 280 -15.05 -21.01 -1.23
CA PHE A 280 -14.84 -20.94 0.22
C PHE A 280 -15.40 -22.15 0.99
N GLU A 281 -16.32 -22.92 0.41
CA GLU A 281 -16.86 -24.13 1.04
C GLU A 281 -15.79 -25.22 1.24
N GLU A 282 -14.75 -25.22 0.40
CA GLU A 282 -13.62 -26.15 0.49
C GLU A 282 -12.68 -25.84 1.68
N TYR A 283 -12.78 -24.63 2.24
CA TYR A 283 -11.84 -24.12 3.26
C TYR A 283 -12.49 -23.87 4.62
N ILE A 284 -13.69 -24.39 4.85
CA ILE A 284 -14.44 -24.24 6.11
C ILE A 284 -13.60 -24.73 7.30
N ASP A 285 -12.98 -25.91 7.18
CA ASP A 285 -12.11 -26.49 8.21
C ASP A 285 -10.89 -25.63 8.54
N THR A 286 -10.41 -24.84 7.57
CA THR A 286 -9.27 -23.95 7.76
C THR A 286 -9.68 -22.66 8.46
N PHE A 287 -10.79 -22.07 8.03
CA PHE A 287 -11.15 -20.71 8.43
C PHE A 287 -12.03 -20.62 9.67
N ILE A 288 -13.02 -21.51 9.84
CA ILE A 288 -13.93 -21.43 11.00
C ILE A 288 -13.19 -21.48 12.34
N PRO A 289 -12.25 -22.42 12.59
CA PRO A 289 -11.52 -22.43 13.86
C PRO A 289 -10.73 -21.15 14.11
N ARG A 290 -10.09 -20.60 13.07
CA ARG A 290 -9.28 -19.37 13.17
C ARG A 290 -10.13 -18.14 13.44
N PHE A 291 -11.33 -18.06 12.86
CA PHE A 291 -12.24 -16.95 13.15
C PHE A 291 -12.80 -17.01 14.57
N LEU A 292 -13.11 -18.21 15.07
CA LEU A 292 -13.53 -18.40 16.47
C LEU A 292 -12.41 -18.02 17.45
N GLU A 293 -11.16 -18.35 17.14
CA GLU A 293 -10.02 -17.91 17.93
C GLU A 293 -9.89 -16.37 17.91
N CYS A 294 -9.98 -15.77 16.72
CA CYS A 294 -9.89 -14.32 16.54
C CYS A 294 -11.06 -13.56 17.21
N SER A 295 -12.25 -14.16 17.34
CA SER A 295 -13.39 -13.52 18.01
C SER A 295 -13.17 -13.34 19.52
N SER A 296 -12.12 -13.95 20.08
CA SER A 296 -11.67 -13.81 21.46
C SER A 296 -10.37 -12.99 21.62
N SER A 297 -9.89 -12.35 20.54
CA SER A 297 -8.66 -11.54 20.55
C SER A 297 -8.71 -10.35 21.52
N GLY A 298 -7.57 -9.91 22.02
CA GLY A 298 -7.45 -8.66 22.80
C GLY A 298 -7.82 -7.40 21.99
N SER A 299 -7.70 -7.44 20.66
CA SER A 299 -8.02 -6.31 19.78
C SER A 299 -9.50 -6.30 19.39
N MET A 300 -10.18 -5.19 19.69
CA MET A 300 -11.60 -4.99 19.33
C MET A 300 -11.85 -5.13 17.82
N ILE A 301 -10.96 -4.60 16.98
CA ILE A 301 -11.11 -4.64 15.52
C ILE A 301 -11.01 -6.08 15.01
N VAL A 302 -10.04 -6.85 15.52
CA VAL A 302 -9.89 -8.27 15.19
C VAL A 302 -11.16 -9.04 15.56
N ARG A 303 -11.69 -8.83 16.78
CA ARG A 303 -12.93 -9.49 17.21
C ARG A 303 -14.10 -9.14 16.29
N MET A 304 -14.27 -7.86 15.95
CA MET A 304 -15.35 -7.42 15.06
C MET A 304 -15.27 -8.05 13.68
N ASN A 305 -14.09 -8.03 13.04
CA ASN A 305 -13.92 -8.57 11.68
C ASN A 305 -14.06 -10.10 11.66
N ALA A 306 -13.63 -10.79 12.72
CA ALA A 306 -13.82 -12.23 12.87
C ALA A 306 -15.30 -12.62 12.95
N LEU A 307 -16.10 -11.87 13.72
CA LEU A 307 -17.54 -12.09 13.83
C LEU A 307 -18.28 -11.84 12.50
N ASP A 308 -17.84 -10.86 11.70
CA ASP A 308 -18.37 -10.67 10.36
C ASP A 308 -18.03 -11.85 9.44
N CYS A 309 -16.79 -12.36 9.48
CA CYS A 309 -16.40 -13.54 8.71
C CYS A 309 -17.26 -14.77 9.09
N ILE A 310 -17.48 -15.00 10.39
CA ILE A 310 -18.36 -16.07 10.88
C ILE A 310 -19.78 -15.87 10.37
N TYR A 311 -20.33 -14.65 10.45
CA TYR A 311 -21.66 -14.35 9.93
C TYR A 311 -21.79 -14.66 8.44
N TYR A 312 -20.82 -14.24 7.61
CA TYR A 312 -20.86 -14.49 6.16
C TYR A 312 -20.69 -15.99 5.84
N TYR A 313 -19.83 -16.71 6.55
CA TYR A 313 -19.73 -18.17 6.39
C TYR A 313 -21.04 -18.90 6.69
N GLY A 314 -21.82 -18.40 7.66
CA GLY A 314 -23.13 -18.95 7.98
C GLY A 314 -24.15 -18.89 6.83
N LYS A 315 -23.83 -18.24 5.71
CA LYS A 315 -24.69 -18.12 4.52
C LYS A 315 -24.43 -19.16 3.43
N PHE A 316 -23.36 -19.94 3.54
CA PHE A 316 -23.00 -20.98 2.57
C PHE A 316 -23.91 -22.21 2.68
N GLN A 317 -23.70 -23.21 1.82
CA GLN A 317 -24.55 -24.41 1.74
C GLN A 317 -24.68 -25.10 3.11
N GLU A 318 -25.91 -25.27 3.58
CA GLU A 318 -26.18 -25.77 4.94
C GLU A 318 -25.59 -27.16 5.21
N SER A 319 -25.63 -28.06 4.23
CA SER A 319 -25.05 -29.41 4.33
C SER A 319 -23.57 -29.39 4.69
N ARG A 320 -22.83 -28.34 4.28
CA ARG A 320 -21.42 -28.13 4.63
C ARG A 320 -21.24 -27.51 6.01
N LEU A 321 -22.21 -26.74 6.49
CA LEU A 321 -22.13 -25.98 7.73
C LEU A 321 -22.62 -26.76 8.96
N ILE A 322 -23.54 -27.71 8.78
CA ILE A 322 -24.14 -28.53 9.86
C ILE A 322 -23.10 -29.10 10.83
N PRO A 323 -21.96 -29.68 10.37
CA PRO A 323 -20.94 -30.24 11.29
C PRO A 323 -20.35 -29.21 12.26
N TYR A 324 -20.31 -27.92 11.88
CA TYR A 324 -19.70 -26.86 12.67
C TYR A 324 -20.71 -26.08 13.53
N LYS A 325 -22.01 -26.23 13.25
CA LYS A 325 -23.09 -25.42 13.85
C LYS A 325 -22.99 -25.33 15.37
N ASN A 326 -22.97 -26.47 16.04
CA ASN A 326 -22.99 -26.54 17.49
C ASN A 326 -21.74 -25.89 18.10
N LYS A 327 -20.56 -26.16 17.51
CA LYS A 327 -19.30 -25.55 17.95
C LYS A 327 -19.34 -24.03 17.83
N VAL A 328 -19.76 -23.51 16.68
CA VAL A 328 -19.83 -22.05 16.45
C VAL A 328 -20.81 -21.38 17.42
N ILE A 329 -22.01 -21.92 17.58
CA ILE A 329 -23.01 -21.36 18.49
C ILE A 329 -22.49 -21.32 19.94
N GLN A 330 -21.82 -22.38 20.39
CA GLN A 330 -21.29 -22.44 21.75
C GLN A 330 -20.15 -21.44 21.95
N GLU A 331 -19.15 -21.41 21.06
CA GLU A 331 -17.99 -20.50 21.15
C GLU A 331 -18.42 -19.02 21.09
N LEU A 332 -19.46 -18.69 20.31
CA LEU A 332 -19.99 -17.33 20.22
C LEU A 332 -20.70 -16.84 21.50
N LEU A 333 -20.94 -17.69 22.51
CA LEU A 333 -21.51 -17.24 23.79
C LEU A 333 -20.65 -16.16 24.43
N ARG A 334 -19.33 -16.36 24.45
CA ARG A 334 -18.38 -15.43 25.06
C ARG A 334 -18.42 -14.06 24.41
N SER A 335 -18.61 -14.00 23.09
CA SER A 335 -18.68 -12.75 22.35
C SER A 335 -19.99 -11.98 22.56
N LEU A 336 -21.06 -12.61 23.09
CA LEU A 336 -22.29 -11.92 23.46
C LEU A 336 -22.12 -11.08 24.73
N ASP A 337 -21.22 -11.48 25.62
CA ASP A 337 -20.88 -10.77 26.87
C ASP A 337 -19.65 -9.87 26.72
N ASP A 338 -19.21 -9.59 25.48
CA ASP A 338 -18.07 -8.72 25.22
C ASP A 338 -18.25 -7.33 25.87
N PRO A 339 -17.22 -6.72 26.47
CA PRO A 339 -17.34 -5.40 27.10
C PRO A 339 -17.81 -4.30 26.13
N LYS A 340 -17.59 -4.45 24.82
CA LYS A 340 -17.88 -3.44 23.80
C LYS A 340 -19.19 -3.74 23.06
N ARG A 341 -20.13 -2.77 23.08
CA ARG A 341 -21.46 -2.87 22.46
C ARG A 341 -21.42 -3.28 20.99
N LEU A 342 -20.50 -2.72 20.20
CA LEU A 342 -20.37 -3.02 18.77
C LEU A 342 -19.98 -4.49 18.52
N VAL A 343 -19.14 -5.07 19.39
CA VAL A 343 -18.77 -6.48 19.30
C VAL A 343 -19.98 -7.35 19.63
N ARG A 344 -20.72 -7.04 20.71
CA ARG A 344 -21.95 -7.76 21.08
C ARG A 344 -22.99 -7.77 19.95
N GLN A 345 -23.17 -6.64 19.25
CA GLN A 345 -24.08 -6.55 18.10
C GLN A 345 -23.68 -7.50 16.95
N LYS A 346 -22.38 -7.53 16.59
CA LYS A 346 -21.89 -8.45 15.57
C LYS A 346 -21.99 -9.92 16.02
N ALA A 347 -21.73 -10.20 17.29
CA ALA A 347 -21.86 -11.54 17.86
C ALA A 347 -23.30 -12.03 17.82
N ALA A 348 -24.26 -11.20 18.23
CA ALA A 348 -25.68 -11.51 18.14
C ALA A 348 -26.09 -11.79 16.69
N ARG A 349 -25.69 -10.93 15.74
CA ARG A 349 -25.96 -11.11 14.31
C ARG A 349 -25.39 -12.43 13.77
N ALA A 350 -24.13 -12.73 14.07
CA ALA A 350 -23.47 -13.96 13.63
C ALA A 350 -24.17 -15.19 14.23
N ARG A 351 -24.39 -15.21 15.54
CA ARG A 351 -25.03 -16.32 16.23
C ARG A 351 -26.44 -16.58 15.71
N SER A 352 -27.25 -15.53 15.51
CA SER A 352 -28.60 -15.66 14.94
C SER A 352 -28.57 -16.32 13.55
N ARG A 353 -27.59 -15.96 12.70
CA ARG A 353 -27.46 -16.61 11.39
C ARG A 353 -27.12 -18.10 11.53
N TRP A 354 -26.25 -18.45 12.45
CA TRP A 354 -25.85 -19.85 12.67
C TRP A 354 -26.94 -20.71 13.33
N PHE A 355 -27.87 -20.13 14.07
CA PHE A 355 -29.06 -20.85 14.54
C PHE A 355 -29.92 -21.38 13.39
N LEU A 356 -30.01 -20.63 12.29
CA LEU A 356 -30.80 -20.98 11.10
C LEU A 356 -30.16 -22.08 10.24
N VAL A 357 -28.87 -22.41 10.44
CA VAL A 357 -28.21 -23.47 9.65
C VAL A 357 -28.86 -24.82 9.95
N GLY A 358 -29.38 -25.53 8.95
CA GLY A 358 -30.00 -26.83 9.14
C GLY A 358 -31.33 -26.78 9.89
N THR A 359 -31.95 -25.61 10.03
CA THR A 359 -33.38 -25.52 10.29
C THR A 359 -34.03 -25.53 8.92
N THR A 360 -34.65 -26.64 8.55
CA THR A 360 -35.42 -26.76 7.31
C THR A 360 -36.39 -25.57 7.21
N ASP A 361 -36.33 -24.84 6.10
CA ASP A 361 -37.49 -24.07 5.65
C ASP A 361 -38.60 -25.10 5.38
N ASP A 362 -39.52 -25.28 6.33
CA ASP A 362 -40.88 -25.69 6.00
C ASP A 362 -41.54 -24.53 5.23
N ARG A 363 -41.16 -24.34 3.97
CA ARG A 363 -41.87 -23.46 3.03
C ARG A 363 -41.92 -24.05 1.63
#